data_AF-A0A6A6LP43-F1
#
_entry.id   AF-A0A6A6LP43-F1
#
_cell.length_a   1.000
_cell.length_b   1.000
_cell.length_c   1.000
_cell.angle_alpha   90.00
_cell.angle_beta   90.00
_cell.angle_gamma   90.00
#
_symmetry.space_group_name_H-M   'P 1'
#
loop_
_entity.id
_entity.type
_entity.pdbx_description
1 polymer ?
#
loop_
_entity_poly.entity_id
_entity_poly.type
_entity_poly.pdbx_seq_one_letter_code
_entity_poly.pdbx_strand_id
1 'polypeptide(L)'
;MGGFSFNGNIELAGVAEVSADNLFRLTNTTYFSVGRAFYAQPQTVKNSSNGKAFSFSTTFVFAIVTDESKLNGHGMAFVISPSKELSSGASSQHLGLFNRTNNGNSSNHIVAVELDTFRNQEFNDINDNHVGIDINSLTSVKSFPAGYFEDATGEFQNLSMVSGERIQAWVEYDATVNQLNVTLAPIHLSKPRLPLLSLDIDISPVILDQMYVGFSSATGRLVQSHYVLGWSFQMEGKAQLDLSRLPSVPGNQQSKSRSKELAIGLSISGVVLAAIIFSFIVFLSMKRKDKFTEIIEDWEVQYGPHRFKIIKDVALALTYLHEEWVEVIVHRDIKASNVLLDSDLRAKLGDFGLARSSKRTQDPQTTHVAGTFGYIAPELAKNGRATPSTDVYAYGAFCLEVVCGRRPVESRVSPEEVALVDWVYQRWREGKILSTVDPKLNKDIKIEEAELVLKLGLLCSHPMAEIRPRMSQVLQYLKGDASLPENFDFHVLGQDQKGESYKPAILSYSTPSITFTESFKSVGR
;
A
#
# COMPACT_ATOMS: atom_id res chain seq x y z
N MET A 1 41.84 6.69 -17.65
CA MET A 1 41.27 7.20 -16.39
C MET A 1 40.12 8.13 -16.76
N GLY A 2 38.89 7.62 -16.77
CA GLY A 2 37.70 8.47 -16.97
C GLY A 2 37.24 8.95 -15.59
N GLY A 3 37.44 10.24 -15.30
CA GLY A 3 36.99 10.86 -14.06
C GLY A 3 35.58 11.42 -14.19
N PHE A 4 34.91 11.64 -13.06
CA PHE A 4 33.71 12.46 -12.99
C PHE A 4 33.93 13.79 -13.72
N SER A 5 33.10 14.06 -14.74
CA SER A 5 33.18 15.30 -15.52
C SER A 5 32.33 16.38 -14.84
N PHE A 6 33.00 17.38 -14.26
CA PHE A 6 32.34 18.42 -13.48
C PHE A 6 33.04 19.77 -13.62
N ASN A 7 32.23 20.83 -13.71
CA ASN A 7 32.70 22.20 -13.87
C ASN A 7 32.41 23.03 -12.62
N GLY A 8 33.24 22.87 -11.58
CA GLY A 8 33.20 23.71 -10.37
C GLY A 8 33.79 23.04 -9.12
N ASN A 9 33.40 23.55 -7.94
CA ASN A 9 33.74 22.96 -6.64
C ASN A 9 32.46 22.49 -5.93
N ILE A 10 32.41 21.22 -5.50
CA ILE A 10 31.27 20.61 -4.79
C ILE A 10 31.63 20.38 -3.34
N GLU A 11 30.67 20.69 -2.47
CA GLU A 11 30.65 20.22 -1.10
C GLU A 11 29.69 19.04 -0.95
N LEU A 12 30.18 18.03 -0.25
CA LEU A 12 29.45 16.82 0.07
C LEU A 12 28.95 16.86 1.51
N ALA A 13 27.74 16.38 1.74
CA ALA A 13 27.18 16.22 3.08
C ALA A 13 26.40 14.92 3.22
N GLY A 14 26.28 14.43 4.45
CA GLY A 14 25.61 13.17 4.76
C GLY A 14 26.40 11.97 4.26
N VAL A 15 25.73 11.03 3.58
CA VAL A 15 26.36 9.81 3.04
C VAL A 15 26.88 9.97 1.60
N ALA A 16 26.83 11.18 1.04
CA ALA A 16 27.34 11.43 -0.29
C ALA A 16 28.88 11.35 -0.31
N GLU A 17 29.42 10.66 -1.30
CA GLU A 17 30.85 10.40 -1.39
C GLU A 17 31.33 10.30 -2.85
N VAL A 18 32.64 10.42 -3.04
CA VAL A 18 33.32 10.05 -4.28
C VAL A 18 34.03 8.73 -4.02
N SER A 19 33.67 7.68 -4.78
CA SER A 19 34.30 6.37 -4.64
C SER A 19 35.77 6.41 -5.10
N ALA A 20 36.53 5.36 -4.74
CA ALA A 20 37.91 5.19 -5.20
C ALA A 20 38.06 5.20 -6.73
N ASP A 21 36.99 4.85 -7.47
CA ASP A 21 36.93 4.87 -8.93
C ASP A 21 36.47 6.23 -9.50
N ASN A 22 36.44 7.28 -8.68
CA ASN A 22 35.89 8.60 -9.00
C ASN A 22 34.40 8.59 -9.39
N LEU A 23 33.62 7.64 -8.87
CA LEU A 23 32.18 7.65 -9.04
C LEU A 23 31.53 8.49 -7.95
N PHE A 24 30.79 9.50 -8.37
CA PHE A 24 30.05 10.34 -7.46
C PHE A 24 28.73 9.67 -7.08
N ARG A 25 28.59 9.36 -5.79
CA ARG A 25 27.45 8.62 -5.24
C ARG A 25 26.75 9.48 -4.20
N LEU A 26 25.49 9.82 -4.44
CA LEU A 26 24.67 10.61 -3.51
C LEU A 26 24.27 9.74 -2.31
N THR A 27 23.79 8.54 -2.55
CA THR A 27 23.38 7.61 -1.49
C THR A 27 23.84 6.20 -1.81
N ASN A 28 24.00 5.40 -0.76
CA ASN A 28 24.43 4.01 -0.83
C ASN A 28 23.36 3.11 -0.17
N THR A 29 23.72 1.87 0.18
CA THR A 29 22.77 0.92 0.79
C THR A 29 22.53 1.14 2.29
N THR A 30 22.99 2.25 2.86
CA THR A 30 22.77 2.58 4.28
C THR A 30 21.31 2.98 4.50
N TYR A 31 20.68 2.43 5.53
CA TYR A 31 19.29 2.73 5.87
C TYR A 31 19.13 4.16 6.41
N PHE A 32 17.97 4.78 6.16
CA PHE A 32 17.57 6.07 6.73
C PHE A 32 18.64 7.16 6.63
N SER A 33 19.28 7.25 5.47
CA SER A 33 20.38 8.18 5.23
C SER A 33 19.97 9.26 4.24
N VAL A 34 20.65 10.40 4.31
CA VAL A 34 20.53 11.49 3.34
C VAL A 34 21.92 11.79 2.81
N GLY A 35 22.02 11.99 1.52
CA GLY A 35 23.26 12.45 0.89
C GLY A 35 23.00 13.64 -0.01
N ARG A 36 23.91 14.61 0.08
CA ARG A 36 23.79 15.90 -0.59
C ARG A 36 25.08 16.31 -1.27
N ALA A 37 24.90 17.05 -2.35
CA ALA A 37 25.96 17.47 -3.24
C ALA A 37 25.65 18.85 -3.77
N PHE A 38 26.30 19.89 -3.27
CA PHE A 38 26.01 21.26 -3.71
C PHE A 38 27.25 21.96 -4.22
N TYR A 39 27.08 22.88 -5.16
CA TYR A 39 28.11 23.87 -5.44
C TYR A 39 28.50 24.58 -4.14
N ALA A 40 29.81 24.71 -3.90
CA ALA A 40 30.34 25.28 -2.65
C ALA A 40 29.84 26.72 -2.43
N GLN A 41 29.69 27.49 -3.52
CA GLN A 41 29.25 28.88 -3.51
C GLN A 41 27.83 29.02 -4.09
N PRO A 42 27.00 29.91 -3.53
CA PRO A 42 25.68 30.17 -4.07
C PRO A 42 25.78 30.88 -5.42
N GLN A 43 24.77 30.68 -6.26
CA GLN A 43 24.60 31.30 -7.57
C GLN A 43 23.67 32.50 -7.43
N THR A 44 23.97 33.60 -8.11
CA THR A 44 23.02 34.71 -8.25
C THR A 44 21.95 34.30 -9.25
N VAL A 45 20.73 34.07 -8.77
CA VAL A 45 19.62 33.52 -9.57
C VAL A 45 18.51 34.52 -9.84
N LYS A 46 18.56 35.68 -9.20
CA LYS A 46 17.56 36.73 -9.35
C LYS A 46 18.23 38.09 -9.45
N ASN A 47 17.69 38.95 -10.30
CA ASN A 47 18.14 40.33 -10.45
C ASN A 47 17.55 41.18 -9.31
N SER A 48 18.40 41.65 -8.41
CA SER A 48 18.00 42.43 -7.23
C SER A 48 17.31 43.75 -7.57
N SER A 49 17.54 44.31 -8.76
CA SER A 49 17.00 45.62 -9.16
C SER A 49 15.53 45.55 -9.59
N ASN A 50 15.11 44.45 -10.22
CA ASN A 50 13.74 44.29 -10.72
C ASN A 50 13.01 43.07 -10.11
N GLY A 51 13.69 42.29 -9.26
CA GLY A 51 13.15 41.12 -8.58
C GLY A 51 12.87 39.94 -9.51
N LYS A 52 13.40 39.91 -10.73
CA LYS A 52 13.14 38.84 -11.71
C LYS A 52 14.21 37.76 -11.72
N ALA A 53 13.76 36.51 -11.79
CA ALA A 53 14.63 35.35 -11.96
C ALA A 53 15.44 35.45 -13.26
N PHE A 54 16.67 34.94 -13.23
CA PHE A 54 17.49 34.73 -14.41
C PHE A 54 17.16 33.38 -15.05
N SER A 55 17.38 33.28 -16.35
CA SER A 55 17.34 32.02 -17.07
C SER A 55 18.50 31.13 -16.59
N PHE A 56 18.25 29.83 -16.51
CA PHE A 56 19.30 28.86 -16.19
C PHE A 56 19.13 27.58 -17.00
N SER A 57 20.21 26.84 -17.12
CA SER A 57 20.17 25.48 -17.64
C SER A 57 21.11 24.58 -16.87
N THR A 58 20.73 23.31 -16.77
CA THR A 58 21.59 22.27 -16.25
C THR A 58 21.40 20.99 -17.03
N THR A 59 22.48 20.23 -17.13
CA THR A 59 22.42 18.86 -17.61
C THR A 59 23.30 17.98 -16.74
N PHE A 60 22.80 16.79 -16.46
CA PHE A 60 23.52 15.80 -15.68
C PHE A 60 23.20 14.40 -16.18
N VAL A 61 24.16 13.50 -16.01
CA VAL A 61 23.98 12.08 -16.27
C VAL A 61 23.87 11.38 -14.93
N PHE A 62 22.86 10.55 -14.75
CA PHE A 62 22.65 9.78 -13.54
C PHE A 62 22.43 8.29 -13.84
N ALA A 63 22.55 7.47 -12.81
CA ALA A 63 22.15 6.08 -12.83
C ALA A 63 21.65 5.67 -11.44
N ILE A 64 20.54 4.92 -11.41
CA ILE A 64 19.98 4.37 -10.16
C ILE A 64 20.14 2.85 -10.21
N VAL A 65 20.84 2.31 -9.22
CA VAL A 65 21.15 0.87 -9.13
C VAL A 65 20.52 0.31 -7.87
N THR A 66 19.75 -0.76 -8.04
CA THR A 66 19.18 -1.56 -6.94
C THR A 66 19.95 -2.87 -6.77
N ASP A 67 19.93 -3.41 -5.56
CA ASP A 67 20.40 -4.77 -5.27
C ASP A 67 19.23 -5.72 -5.54
N GLU A 68 19.43 -6.80 -6.31
CA GLU A 68 18.37 -7.68 -6.87
C GLU A 68 17.42 -8.28 -5.81
N SER A 69 17.78 -8.18 -4.53
CA SER A 69 17.00 -8.68 -3.39
C SER A 69 16.13 -7.63 -2.67
N LYS A 70 16.11 -6.36 -3.11
CA LYS A 70 15.48 -5.25 -2.37
C LYS A 70 14.45 -4.46 -3.19
N LEU A 71 13.40 -4.01 -2.51
CA LEU A 71 12.35 -3.12 -3.06
C LEU A 71 12.93 -1.71 -3.35
N ASN A 72 12.38 -1.04 -4.36
CA ASN A 72 12.84 0.25 -4.90
C ASN A 72 12.46 1.44 -4.01
N GLY A 73 13.28 2.50 -3.95
CA GLY A 73 12.95 3.77 -3.31
C GLY A 73 14.15 4.46 -2.64
N HIS A 74 14.14 5.78 -2.42
CA HIS A 74 13.05 6.72 -2.70
C HIS A 74 13.35 7.71 -3.83
N GLY A 75 14.55 7.69 -4.42
CA GLY A 75 14.91 8.58 -5.54
C GLY A 75 15.93 9.67 -5.19
N MET A 76 16.04 10.63 -6.10
CA MET A 76 16.94 11.77 -6.00
C MET A 76 16.31 13.03 -6.60
N ALA A 77 16.82 14.20 -6.25
CA ALA A 77 16.34 15.47 -6.79
C ALA A 77 17.50 16.38 -7.16
N PHE A 78 17.35 17.11 -8.27
CA PHE A 78 18.08 18.34 -8.54
C PHE A 78 17.41 19.49 -7.78
N VAL A 79 18.18 20.34 -7.12
CA VAL A 79 17.66 21.28 -6.11
C VAL A 79 18.27 22.67 -6.26
N ILE A 80 17.42 23.70 -6.21
CA ILE A 80 17.77 25.10 -6.00
C ILE A 80 17.18 25.52 -4.66
N SER A 81 18.02 25.94 -3.71
CA SER A 81 17.61 26.19 -2.31
C SER A 81 18.44 27.28 -1.64
N PRO A 82 17.95 27.91 -0.56
CA PRO A 82 18.70 28.97 0.14
C PRO A 82 19.89 28.44 0.96
N SER A 83 20.01 27.12 1.18
CA SER A 83 21.08 26.51 1.98
C SER A 83 21.43 25.10 1.52
N LYS A 84 22.72 24.74 1.60
CA LYS A 84 23.25 23.40 1.31
C LYS A 84 22.87 22.36 2.38
N GLU A 85 22.66 22.81 3.62
CA GLU A 85 22.49 21.90 4.76
C GLU A 85 21.10 21.27 4.83
N LEU A 86 20.07 21.95 4.30
CA LEU A 86 18.65 21.53 4.32
C LEU A 86 18.31 20.75 5.60
N SER A 87 18.62 21.34 6.75
CA SER A 87 18.68 20.66 8.05
C SER A 87 17.33 20.12 8.52
N SER A 88 16.24 20.61 7.95
CA SER A 88 14.88 20.10 8.10
C SER A 88 14.60 18.84 7.27
N GLY A 89 15.38 18.54 6.23
CA GLY A 89 15.11 17.46 5.29
C GLY A 89 15.25 16.07 5.90
N ALA A 90 14.16 15.32 5.98
CA ALA A 90 14.12 13.96 6.50
C ALA A 90 14.57 12.92 5.46
N SER A 91 14.99 11.75 5.95
CA SER A 91 15.31 10.60 5.11
C SER A 91 14.05 9.95 4.50
N SER A 92 14.21 8.82 3.80
CA SER A 92 13.11 8.06 3.18
C SER A 92 12.38 8.91 2.13
N GLN A 93 11.05 8.99 2.19
CA GLN A 93 10.23 9.61 1.16
C GLN A 93 10.37 11.12 1.02
N HIS A 94 11.12 11.79 1.90
CA HIS A 94 11.24 13.25 1.84
C HIS A 94 12.44 13.74 1.02
N LEU A 95 13.16 12.83 0.35
CA LEU A 95 14.31 13.10 -0.53
C LEU A 95 15.44 13.94 0.10
N GLY A 96 15.44 14.09 1.43
CA GLY A 96 16.33 15.02 2.13
C GLY A 96 16.01 16.50 1.90
N LEU A 97 14.83 16.83 1.36
CA LEU A 97 14.40 18.20 1.04
C LEU A 97 13.50 18.79 2.13
N PHE A 98 12.49 18.02 2.55
CA PHE A 98 11.44 18.49 3.45
C PHE A 98 11.26 17.54 4.65
N ASN A 99 10.39 17.91 5.57
CA ASN A 99 9.86 17.04 6.61
C ASN A 99 8.36 17.31 6.80
N ARG A 100 7.74 16.53 7.68
CA ARG A 100 6.31 16.63 8.02
C ARG A 100 5.86 18.03 8.47
N THR A 101 6.76 18.88 8.96
CA THR A 101 6.43 20.21 9.51
C THR A 101 6.65 21.34 8.52
N ASN A 102 7.51 21.17 7.52
CA ASN A 102 7.80 22.21 6.53
C ASN A 102 7.33 21.86 5.11
N ASN A 103 6.88 20.63 4.84
CA ASN A 103 6.34 20.27 3.53
C ASN A 103 5.14 21.16 3.17
N GLY A 104 5.21 21.86 2.04
CA GLY A 104 4.20 22.84 1.61
C GLY A 104 4.39 24.26 2.17
N ASN A 105 5.42 24.52 2.98
CA ASN A 105 5.67 25.85 3.54
C ASN A 105 6.35 26.76 2.51
N SER A 106 5.69 27.86 2.13
CA SER A 106 6.21 28.84 1.17
C SER A 106 7.52 29.51 1.59
N SER A 107 7.84 29.52 2.89
CA SER A 107 9.10 30.07 3.43
C SER A 107 10.32 29.16 3.20
N ASN A 108 10.14 27.97 2.60
CA ASN A 108 11.25 27.08 2.28
C ASN A 108 12.14 27.66 1.16
N HIS A 109 11.54 28.37 0.20
CA HIS A 109 12.20 28.87 -1.01
C HIS A 109 12.92 27.77 -1.80
N ILE A 110 12.31 26.59 -1.95
CA ILE A 110 12.89 25.44 -2.66
C ILE A 110 12.18 25.22 -3.99
N VAL A 111 12.98 25.10 -5.05
CA VAL A 111 12.55 24.56 -6.35
C VAL A 111 13.38 23.32 -6.62
N ALA A 112 12.72 22.20 -6.91
CA ALA A 112 13.41 20.94 -7.18
C ALA A 112 12.80 20.21 -8.39
N VAL A 113 13.61 19.37 -9.02
CA VAL A 113 13.16 18.39 -10.00
C VAL A 113 13.47 17.02 -9.43
N GLU A 114 12.43 16.29 -9.05
CA GLU A 114 12.54 14.95 -8.47
C GLU A 114 12.58 13.87 -9.56
N LEU A 115 13.36 12.84 -9.29
CA LEU A 115 13.49 11.60 -10.03
C LEU A 115 13.07 10.50 -9.05
N ASP A 116 11.77 10.26 -8.96
CA ASP A 116 11.17 9.39 -7.97
C ASP A 116 10.98 7.96 -8.51
N THR A 117 11.36 7.00 -7.68
CA THR A 117 11.35 5.56 -7.96
C THR A 117 10.48 4.79 -6.97
N PHE A 118 9.66 5.49 -6.20
CA PHE A 118 8.70 4.95 -5.28
C PHE A 118 7.38 5.72 -5.38
N ARG A 119 6.27 5.08 -5.00
CA ARG A 119 4.95 5.73 -5.05
C ARG A 119 4.49 6.04 -3.63
N ASN A 120 4.60 7.30 -3.23
CA ASN A 120 4.07 7.85 -2.01
C ASN A 120 2.65 8.39 -2.22
N GLN A 121 1.65 7.64 -1.75
CA GLN A 121 0.26 8.09 -1.79
C GLN A 121 0.04 9.40 -1.01
N GLU A 122 0.82 9.63 0.05
CA GLU A 122 0.75 10.87 0.84
C GLU A 122 1.20 12.13 0.09
N PHE A 123 1.95 11.98 -1.01
CA PHE A 123 2.42 13.09 -1.86
C PHE A 123 1.68 13.18 -3.20
N ASN A 124 0.68 12.32 -3.41
CA ASN A 124 -0.09 12.19 -4.66
C ASN A 124 0.72 11.71 -5.87
N ASP A 125 1.69 10.82 -5.63
CA ASP A 125 2.52 10.28 -6.69
C ASP A 125 1.71 9.50 -7.72
N ILE A 126 1.98 9.80 -8.98
CA ILE A 126 1.28 9.23 -10.12
C ILE A 126 1.63 7.75 -10.34
N ASN A 127 2.87 7.34 -10.06
CA ASN A 127 3.37 5.97 -10.11
C ASN A 127 4.72 5.87 -9.37
N ASP A 128 5.36 4.69 -9.43
CA ASP A 128 6.65 4.36 -8.80
C ASP A 128 7.88 4.59 -9.73
N ASN A 129 7.73 5.39 -10.78
CA ASN A 129 8.78 5.74 -11.73
C ASN A 129 8.38 7.03 -12.49
N HIS A 130 8.52 8.18 -11.82
CA HIS A 130 8.10 9.46 -12.37
C HIS A 130 9.12 10.57 -12.16
N VAL A 131 8.98 11.62 -12.97
CA VAL A 131 9.71 12.87 -12.84
C VAL A 131 8.72 13.93 -12.40
N GLY A 132 9.13 14.76 -11.45
CA GLY A 132 8.29 15.76 -10.82
C GLY A 132 8.96 17.13 -10.74
N ILE A 133 8.16 18.20 -10.71
CA ILE A 133 8.60 19.57 -10.44
C ILE A 133 8.01 20.00 -9.11
N ASP A 134 8.87 20.16 -8.12
CA ASP A 134 8.54 20.45 -6.74
C ASP A 134 8.79 21.92 -6.42
N ILE A 135 7.81 22.55 -5.77
CA ILE A 135 7.92 23.93 -5.30
C ILE A 135 7.46 23.97 -3.85
N ASN A 136 8.43 24.11 -2.95
CA ASN A 136 8.23 24.14 -1.50
C ASN A 136 7.51 22.91 -0.89
N SER A 137 7.24 21.87 -1.68
CA SER A 137 6.45 20.68 -1.32
C SER A 137 6.94 19.48 -2.12
N LEU A 138 6.81 18.28 -1.55
CA LEU A 138 6.97 16.97 -2.23
C LEU A 138 5.74 16.61 -3.09
N THR A 139 4.63 17.33 -2.93
CA THR A 139 3.55 17.22 -3.91
C THR A 139 3.93 18.05 -5.13
N SER A 140 4.43 17.36 -6.14
CA SER A 140 4.76 17.90 -7.45
C SER A 140 3.67 18.83 -8.01
N VAL A 141 4.07 20.02 -8.45
CA VAL A 141 3.21 20.94 -9.21
C VAL A 141 2.86 20.35 -10.58
N LYS A 142 3.82 19.63 -11.17
CA LYS A 142 3.63 18.88 -12.42
C LYS A 142 4.51 17.64 -12.40
N SER A 143 3.95 16.48 -12.71
CA SER A 143 4.68 15.22 -12.81
C SER A 143 4.25 14.42 -14.03
N PHE A 144 5.11 13.53 -14.51
CA PHE A 144 4.86 12.65 -15.65
C PHE A 144 5.68 11.35 -15.50
N PRO A 145 5.19 10.19 -15.97
CA PRO A 145 5.96 8.95 -15.94
C PRO A 145 7.33 9.14 -16.60
N ALA A 146 8.38 8.55 -16.03
CA ALA A 146 9.73 8.72 -16.58
C ALA A 146 9.82 8.11 -17.98
N GLY A 147 10.34 8.90 -18.92
CA GLY A 147 10.34 8.57 -20.33
C GLY A 147 10.82 9.73 -21.19
N TYR A 148 10.67 9.57 -22.50
CA TYR A 148 11.01 10.60 -23.47
C TYR A 148 10.13 10.49 -24.71
N PHE A 149 9.96 11.59 -25.44
CA PHE A 149 9.25 11.58 -26.71
C PHE A 149 10.27 11.41 -27.84
N GLU A 150 10.04 10.46 -28.73
CA GLU A 150 10.93 10.23 -29.86
C GLU A 150 10.71 11.30 -30.95
N ASP A 151 11.80 11.94 -31.37
CA ASP A 151 11.77 13.07 -32.31
C ASP A 151 11.18 12.76 -33.70
N ALA A 152 11.28 11.49 -34.13
CA ALA A 152 10.84 11.06 -35.46
C ALA A 152 9.33 10.81 -35.51
N THR A 153 8.77 10.24 -34.45
CA THR A 153 7.39 9.74 -34.38
C THR A 153 6.51 10.61 -33.49
N GLY A 154 7.09 11.32 -32.53
CA GLY A 154 6.38 12.00 -31.45
C GLY A 154 5.84 11.05 -30.38
N GLU A 155 6.13 9.76 -30.47
CA GLU A 155 5.61 8.77 -29.53
C GLU A 155 6.36 8.78 -28.20
N PHE A 156 5.63 8.56 -27.12
CA PHE A 156 6.19 8.43 -25.79
C PHE A 156 6.87 7.07 -25.61
N GLN A 157 8.15 7.09 -25.24
CA GLN A 157 8.95 5.92 -24.90
C GLN A 157 9.16 5.86 -23.39
N ASN A 158 8.67 4.79 -22.78
CA ASN A 158 8.79 4.58 -21.34
C ASN A 158 10.24 4.25 -20.96
N LEU A 159 10.73 4.84 -19.86
CA LEU A 159 12.10 4.68 -19.39
C LEU A 159 12.08 4.29 -17.90
N SER A 160 12.64 3.12 -17.60
CA SER A 160 12.85 2.70 -16.21
C SER A 160 14.11 3.34 -15.63
N MET A 161 13.94 4.21 -14.63
CA MET A 161 15.07 4.90 -14.00
C MET A 161 15.95 3.97 -13.15
N VAL A 162 15.35 2.88 -12.63
CA VAL A 162 16.03 1.84 -11.83
C VAL A 162 16.68 0.73 -12.66
N SER A 163 16.93 0.99 -13.94
CA SER A 163 17.53 0.03 -14.87
C SER A 163 19.04 -0.17 -14.69
N GLY A 164 19.71 0.71 -13.92
CA GLY A 164 21.17 0.77 -13.86
C GLY A 164 21.83 1.34 -15.13
N GLU A 165 21.05 1.66 -16.16
CA GLU A 165 21.52 2.34 -17.35
C GLU A 165 21.77 3.82 -17.10
N ARG A 166 22.62 4.41 -17.94
CA ARG A 166 22.98 5.83 -17.84
C ARG A 166 21.92 6.67 -18.54
N ILE A 167 21.31 7.58 -17.80
CA ILE A 167 20.24 8.46 -18.26
C ILE A 167 20.74 9.90 -18.15
N GLN A 168 20.50 10.70 -19.17
CA GLN A 168 20.79 12.13 -19.16
C GLN A 168 19.50 12.92 -18.93
N ALA A 169 19.58 13.89 -18.04
CA ALA A 169 18.52 14.85 -17.78
C ALA A 169 18.97 16.26 -18.16
N TRP A 170 17.99 17.08 -18.55
CA TRP A 170 18.13 18.52 -18.78
C TRP A 170 17.03 19.23 -18.02
N VAL A 171 17.39 20.28 -17.28
CA VAL A 171 16.44 21.18 -16.63
C VAL A 171 16.78 22.59 -17.06
N GLU A 172 15.82 23.27 -17.68
CA GLU A 172 16.02 24.58 -18.29
C GLU A 172 14.88 25.52 -17.91
N TYR A 173 15.23 26.68 -17.38
CA TYR A 173 14.30 27.76 -17.11
C TYR A 173 14.56 28.93 -18.06
N ASP A 174 13.54 29.32 -18.81
CA ASP A 174 13.54 30.51 -19.63
C ASP A 174 12.72 31.61 -18.96
N ALA A 175 13.40 32.59 -18.38
CA ALA A 175 12.79 33.72 -17.69
C ALA A 175 12.07 34.71 -18.62
N THR A 176 12.33 34.65 -19.93
CA THR A 176 11.68 35.55 -20.91
C THR A 176 10.22 35.14 -21.15
N VAL A 177 9.93 33.85 -21.05
CA VAL A 177 8.60 33.27 -21.23
C VAL A 177 8.06 32.63 -19.95
N ASN A 178 8.83 32.67 -18.85
CA ASN A 178 8.50 32.04 -17.57
C ASN A 178 8.20 30.54 -17.72
N GLN A 179 9.11 29.78 -18.34
CA GLN A 179 8.88 28.36 -18.60
C GLN A 179 10.00 27.50 -18.05
N LEU A 180 9.65 26.47 -17.27
CA LEU A 180 10.55 25.45 -16.75
C LEU A 180 10.32 24.13 -17.51
N ASN A 181 11.34 23.69 -18.22
CA ASN A 181 11.33 22.46 -19.00
C ASN A 181 12.24 21.39 -18.38
N VAL A 182 11.75 20.16 -18.34
CA VAL A 182 12.53 18.97 -17.95
C VAL A 182 12.51 17.97 -19.09
N THR A 183 13.67 17.50 -19.49
CA THR A 183 13.84 16.48 -20.54
C THR A 183 14.69 15.34 -20.00
N LEU A 184 14.33 14.09 -20.30
CA LEU A 184 15.13 12.90 -20.02
C LEU A 184 15.39 12.15 -21.32
N ALA A 185 16.51 11.41 -21.40
CA ALA A 185 16.76 10.41 -22.42
C ALA A 185 17.88 9.44 -22.01
N PRO A 186 17.94 8.23 -22.56
CA PRO A 186 19.14 7.39 -22.47
C PRO A 186 20.38 8.13 -23.02
N ILE A 187 21.55 7.92 -22.39
CA ILE A 187 22.79 8.68 -22.71
C ILE A 187 23.24 8.62 -24.19
N HIS A 188 22.82 7.59 -24.92
CA HIS A 188 23.22 7.38 -26.31
C HIS A 188 22.32 8.10 -27.32
N LEU A 189 21.25 8.75 -26.85
CA LEU A 189 20.36 9.56 -27.66
C LEU A 189 20.68 11.05 -27.45
N SER A 190 20.47 11.85 -28.50
CA SER A 190 20.46 13.30 -28.38
C SER A 190 19.25 13.76 -27.55
N LYS A 191 19.36 14.92 -26.92
CA LYS A 191 18.25 15.56 -26.20
C LYS A 191 17.00 15.63 -27.09
N PRO A 192 15.87 15.01 -26.68
CA PRO A 192 14.59 15.15 -27.35
C PRO A 192 14.15 16.61 -27.53
N ARG A 193 13.51 16.91 -28.66
CA ARG A 193 12.96 18.25 -28.94
C ARG A 193 11.76 18.57 -28.07
N LEU A 194 10.90 17.57 -27.82
CA LEU A 194 9.75 17.73 -26.93
C LEU A 194 10.17 17.40 -25.49
N PRO A 195 10.07 18.36 -24.54
CA PRO A 195 10.39 18.08 -23.16
C PRO A 195 9.38 17.11 -22.53
N LEU A 196 9.84 16.35 -21.53
CA LEU A 196 8.98 15.45 -20.75
C LEU A 196 7.97 16.26 -19.94
N LEU A 197 8.45 17.32 -19.31
CA LEU A 197 7.64 18.28 -18.56
C LEU A 197 7.91 19.68 -19.08
N SER A 198 6.85 20.48 -19.20
CA SER A 198 6.92 21.91 -19.49
C SER A 198 5.93 22.63 -18.58
N LEU A 199 6.41 23.48 -17.70
CA LEU A 199 5.60 24.21 -16.71
C LEU A 199 5.74 25.71 -16.94
N ASP A 200 4.61 26.37 -17.23
CA ASP A 200 4.55 27.83 -17.34
C ASP A 200 4.45 28.42 -15.93
N ILE A 201 5.56 28.94 -15.41
CA ILE A 201 5.68 29.47 -14.06
C ILE A 201 6.73 30.59 -13.94
N ASP A 202 6.36 31.68 -13.28
CA ASP A 202 7.31 32.68 -12.79
C ASP A 202 7.87 32.19 -11.44
N ILE A 203 9.15 31.77 -11.41
CA ILE A 203 9.79 31.29 -10.17
C ILE A 203 10.33 32.42 -9.31
N SER A 204 10.29 33.67 -9.79
CA SER A 204 10.81 34.85 -9.07
C SER A 204 10.24 35.03 -7.65
N PRO A 205 8.95 34.75 -7.37
CA PRO A 205 8.39 34.83 -6.02
C PRO A 205 8.91 33.74 -5.07
N VAL A 206 9.42 32.64 -5.61
CA VAL A 206 9.89 31.49 -4.82
C VAL A 206 11.36 31.64 -4.45
N ILE A 207 12.20 32.08 -5.39
CA ILE A 207 13.66 32.11 -5.20
C ILE A 207 14.16 33.41 -4.57
N LEU A 208 15.27 33.31 -3.82
CA LEU A 208 15.99 34.47 -3.29
C LEU A 208 17.07 34.96 -4.26
N ASP A 209 17.76 36.04 -3.92
CA ASP A 209 18.79 36.66 -4.78
C ASP A 209 19.93 35.70 -5.08
N GLN A 210 20.37 34.97 -4.05
CA GLN A 210 21.43 33.97 -4.13
C GLN A 210 20.91 32.64 -3.60
N MET A 211 21.16 31.57 -4.36
CA MET A 211 20.70 30.22 -4.05
C MET A 211 21.81 29.20 -4.29
N TYR A 212 21.84 28.14 -3.49
CA TYR A 212 22.67 26.99 -3.74
C TYR A 212 21.99 26.05 -4.72
N VAL A 213 22.82 25.44 -5.58
CA VAL A 213 22.39 24.49 -6.60
C VAL A 213 23.11 23.17 -6.35
N GLY A 214 22.36 22.06 -6.41
CA GLY A 214 22.90 20.76 -6.08
C GLY A 214 21.92 19.62 -6.26
N PHE A 215 22.24 18.52 -5.59
CA PHE A 215 21.41 17.34 -5.52
C PHE A 215 21.20 16.92 -4.08
N SER A 216 20.04 16.32 -3.84
CA SER A 216 19.70 15.63 -2.61
C SER A 216 19.12 14.26 -2.95
N SER A 217 19.44 13.26 -2.14
CA SER A 217 18.83 11.93 -2.22
C SER A 217 18.71 11.38 -0.81
N ALA A 218 17.69 10.56 -0.60
CA ALA A 218 17.47 9.91 0.68
C ALA A 218 17.15 8.43 0.49
N THR A 219 17.60 7.64 1.47
CA THR A 219 17.25 6.23 1.60
C THR A 219 16.29 6.04 2.77
N GLY A 220 15.43 5.03 2.67
CA GLY A 220 14.53 4.63 3.75
C GLY A 220 14.85 3.22 4.22
N ARG A 221 13.81 2.39 4.38
CA ARG A 221 13.96 0.92 4.44
C ARG A 221 14.24 0.31 3.07
N LEU A 222 13.88 1.04 2.03
CA LEU A 222 14.19 0.77 0.63
C LEU A 222 15.47 1.53 0.32
N VAL A 223 16.50 0.81 -0.14
CA VAL A 223 17.85 1.35 -0.31
C VAL A 223 18.30 1.14 -1.74
N GLN A 224 18.75 2.21 -2.37
CA GLN A 224 19.27 2.23 -3.74
C GLN A 224 20.52 3.11 -3.79
N SER A 225 21.41 2.80 -4.72
CA SER A 225 22.57 3.65 -4.99
C SER A 225 22.24 4.64 -6.10
N HIS A 226 22.35 5.93 -5.79
CA HIS A 226 22.08 7.02 -6.73
C HIS A 226 23.40 7.65 -7.16
N TYR A 227 23.75 7.52 -8.43
CA TYR A 227 24.99 8.04 -9.00
C TYR A 227 24.73 9.27 -9.86
N VAL A 228 25.61 10.26 -9.78
CA VAL A 228 25.71 11.36 -10.75
C VAL A 228 27.03 11.20 -11.48
N LEU A 229 27.02 10.90 -12.77
CA LEU A 229 28.23 10.54 -13.52
C LEU A 229 28.92 11.75 -14.14
N GLY A 230 28.17 12.83 -14.36
CA GLY A 230 28.67 14.12 -14.79
C GLY A 230 27.59 15.17 -14.68
N TRP A 231 28.00 16.43 -14.52
CA TRP A 231 27.08 17.54 -14.25
C TRP A 231 27.65 18.87 -14.74
N SER A 232 26.78 19.67 -15.36
CA SER A 232 27.03 21.07 -15.69
C SER A 232 25.81 21.91 -15.33
N PHE A 233 26.03 23.09 -14.77
CA PHE A 233 25.03 24.10 -14.49
C PHE A 233 25.51 25.46 -15.03
N GLN A 234 24.60 26.26 -15.58
CA GLN A 234 24.92 27.57 -16.15
C GLN A 234 23.77 28.55 -15.94
N MET A 235 24.07 29.72 -15.38
CA MET A 235 23.18 30.89 -15.39
C MET A 235 23.32 31.62 -16.74
N GLU A 236 22.21 32.12 -17.29
CA GLU A 236 22.18 32.95 -18.50
C GLU A 236 22.95 32.32 -19.67
N GLY A 237 22.81 31.01 -19.85
CA GLY A 237 23.53 30.26 -20.86
C GLY A 237 23.08 28.81 -20.97
N LYS A 238 23.77 28.04 -21.82
CA LYS A 238 23.49 26.62 -22.06
C LYS A 238 24.55 25.74 -21.40
N ALA A 239 24.14 24.92 -20.44
CA ALA A 239 24.98 23.90 -19.83
C ALA A 239 25.33 22.81 -20.85
N GLN A 240 26.59 22.39 -20.85
CA GLN A 240 27.10 21.35 -21.74
C GLN A 240 27.95 20.37 -20.95
N LEU A 241 27.88 19.10 -21.33
CA LEU A 241 28.60 18.03 -20.65
C LEU A 241 29.31 17.15 -21.68
N ASP A 242 30.61 16.92 -21.49
CA ASP A 242 31.38 15.99 -22.30
C ASP A 242 31.07 14.54 -21.88
N LEU A 243 30.24 13.87 -22.68
CA LEU A 243 29.79 12.50 -22.42
C LEU A 243 30.89 11.45 -22.62
N SER A 244 31.95 11.77 -23.37
CA SER A 244 33.00 10.81 -23.75
C SER A 244 33.89 10.39 -22.58
N ARG A 245 33.91 11.19 -21.51
CA ARG A 245 34.79 11.00 -20.34
C ARG A 245 34.09 10.39 -19.13
N LEU A 246 32.79 10.13 -19.23
CA LEU A 246 31.98 9.72 -18.10
C LEU A 246 32.33 8.27 -17.64
N PRO A 247 32.38 8.03 -16.32
CA PRO A 247 32.69 6.72 -15.79
C PRO A 247 31.57 5.71 -16.06
N SER A 248 31.90 4.43 -15.93
CA SER A 248 30.94 3.32 -16.05
C SER A 248 30.32 3.00 -14.70
N VAL A 249 29.05 2.57 -14.70
CA VAL A 249 28.33 2.21 -13.47
C VAL A 249 28.70 0.77 -13.06
N PRO A 250 28.97 0.49 -11.77
CA PRO A 250 29.24 -0.86 -11.28
C PRO A 250 28.05 -1.79 -11.55
N GLY A 251 28.32 -3.03 -12.00
CA GLY A 251 27.29 -4.07 -12.22
C GLY A 251 26.86 -4.28 -13.67
N ASN A 252 27.19 -3.39 -14.61
CA ASN A 252 26.71 -3.47 -16.00
C ASN A 252 27.57 -4.35 -16.95
N GLN A 253 28.29 -5.35 -16.42
CA GLN A 253 29.10 -6.29 -17.23
C GLN A 253 28.51 -7.69 -17.43
N GLN A 254 27.28 -7.98 -16.97
CA GLN A 254 26.72 -9.35 -17.05
C GLN A 254 25.43 -9.53 -17.86
N SER A 255 25.05 -8.60 -18.73
CA SER A 255 23.87 -8.77 -19.60
C SER A 255 24.10 -8.52 -21.10
N LYS A 256 25.26 -8.91 -21.66
CA LYS A 256 25.47 -8.87 -23.13
C LYS A 256 25.93 -10.17 -23.80
N SER A 257 25.98 -11.30 -23.10
CA SER A 257 26.53 -12.55 -23.68
C SER A 257 25.65 -13.81 -23.53
N ARG A 258 24.33 -13.70 -23.29
CA ARG A 258 23.47 -14.88 -23.10
C ARG A 258 22.21 -14.96 -23.96
N SER A 259 22.11 -14.17 -25.04
CA SER A 259 20.85 -14.10 -25.81
C SER A 259 20.82 -14.81 -27.17
N LYS A 260 21.88 -15.52 -27.61
CA LYS A 260 21.84 -16.22 -28.92
C LYS A 260 22.12 -17.73 -28.90
N GLU A 261 22.76 -18.27 -27.88
CA GLU A 261 23.04 -19.73 -27.81
C GLU A 261 22.04 -20.52 -26.93
N LEU A 262 21.31 -19.84 -26.03
CA LEU A 262 20.30 -20.48 -25.17
C LEU A 262 18.98 -20.80 -25.90
N ALA A 263 18.67 -20.15 -27.02
CA ALA A 263 17.37 -20.31 -27.69
C ALA A 263 17.17 -21.71 -28.32
N ILE A 264 18.25 -22.36 -28.77
CA ILE A 264 18.19 -23.68 -29.42
C ILE A 264 18.33 -24.80 -28.36
N GLY A 265 19.12 -24.57 -27.30
CA GLY A 265 19.25 -25.52 -26.18
C GLY A 265 18.02 -25.56 -25.27
N LEU A 266 17.33 -24.43 -25.06
CA LEU A 266 16.12 -24.34 -24.22
C LEU A 266 14.90 -25.03 -24.82
N SER A 267 14.83 -25.21 -26.14
CA SER A 267 13.70 -25.92 -26.77
C SER A 267 13.80 -27.43 -26.54
N ILE A 268 15.00 -28.01 -26.63
CA ILE A 268 15.20 -29.45 -26.38
C ILE A 268 15.25 -29.74 -24.87
N SER A 269 15.96 -28.93 -24.09
CA SER A 269 15.98 -29.05 -22.63
C SER A 269 14.63 -28.75 -22.00
N GLY A 270 13.85 -27.83 -22.54
CA GLY A 270 12.52 -27.48 -22.04
C GLY A 270 11.51 -28.59 -22.29
N VAL A 271 11.56 -29.26 -23.45
CA VAL A 271 10.71 -30.43 -23.72
C VAL A 271 11.10 -31.62 -22.86
N VAL A 272 12.41 -31.88 -22.67
CA VAL A 272 12.88 -32.94 -21.78
C VAL A 272 12.54 -32.63 -20.32
N LEU A 273 12.73 -31.39 -19.87
CA LEU A 273 12.37 -30.96 -18.52
C LEU A 273 10.86 -30.99 -18.32
N ALA A 274 10.05 -30.58 -19.31
CA ALA A 274 8.60 -30.69 -19.26
C ALA A 274 8.13 -32.15 -19.26
N ALA A 275 8.81 -33.05 -19.99
CA ALA A 275 8.52 -34.49 -19.98
C ALA A 275 8.93 -35.15 -18.65
N ILE A 276 10.04 -34.71 -18.04
CA ILE A 276 10.47 -35.14 -16.70
C ILE A 276 9.53 -34.57 -15.64
N ILE A 277 9.13 -33.31 -15.72
CA ILE A 277 8.16 -32.69 -14.81
C ILE A 277 6.80 -33.34 -14.99
N PHE A 278 6.36 -33.63 -16.21
CA PHE A 278 5.11 -34.35 -16.46
C PHE A 278 5.17 -35.78 -15.93
N SER A 279 6.26 -36.50 -16.18
CA SER A 279 6.47 -37.85 -15.63
C SER A 279 6.60 -37.83 -14.10
N PHE A 280 7.19 -36.78 -13.52
CA PHE A 280 7.28 -36.56 -12.09
C PHE A 280 5.93 -36.14 -11.50
N ILE A 281 5.11 -35.36 -12.19
CA ILE A 281 3.73 -35.02 -11.80
C ILE A 281 2.86 -36.26 -11.88
N VAL A 282 2.99 -37.09 -12.91
CA VAL A 282 2.29 -38.38 -13.03
C VAL A 282 2.78 -39.32 -11.93
N PHE A 283 4.09 -39.44 -11.69
CA PHE A 283 4.66 -40.22 -10.59
C PHE A 283 4.25 -39.69 -9.22
N LEU A 284 4.18 -38.37 -9.01
CA LEU A 284 3.67 -37.73 -7.80
C LEU A 284 2.15 -37.87 -7.68
N SER A 285 1.41 -38.02 -8.78
CA SER A 285 -0.04 -38.25 -8.77
C SER A 285 -0.34 -39.72 -8.48
N MET A 286 0.49 -40.64 -8.99
CA MET A 286 0.48 -42.06 -8.65
C MET A 286 0.95 -42.28 -7.21
N LYS A 287 2.07 -41.64 -6.79
CA LYS A 287 2.49 -41.61 -5.38
C LYS A 287 1.54 -40.83 -4.50
N ARG A 288 0.82 -39.80 -4.95
CA ARG A 288 -0.23 -39.15 -4.14
C ARG A 288 -1.40 -40.10 -3.93
N LYS A 289 -1.72 -40.96 -4.91
CA LYS A 289 -2.70 -42.04 -4.70
C LYS A 289 -2.19 -43.09 -3.70
N ASP A 290 -0.88 -43.36 -3.67
CA ASP A 290 -0.28 -44.36 -2.76
C ASP A 290 0.29 -43.80 -1.44
N LYS A 291 0.29 -42.47 -1.23
CA LYS A 291 0.96 -41.78 -0.11
C LYS A 291 0.11 -40.69 0.56
N PHE A 292 -1.20 -40.63 0.23
CA PHE A 292 -2.25 -39.98 1.04
C PHE A 292 -2.99 -40.99 1.93
N THR A 293 -2.35 -42.10 2.23
CA THR A 293 -2.55 -42.81 3.48
C THR A 293 -1.34 -42.45 4.34
N GLU A 294 -1.58 -41.90 5.55
CA GLU A 294 -0.63 -41.38 6.56
C GLU A 294 -0.12 -39.92 6.37
N ILE A 295 -0.37 -38.94 7.24
CA ILE A 295 -1.16 -38.77 8.49
C ILE A 295 -1.71 -37.35 8.40
N ILE A 296 -3.03 -37.20 8.27
CA ILE A 296 -3.71 -35.99 8.74
C ILE A 296 -3.98 -36.28 10.22
N GLU A 297 -3.60 -35.39 11.13
CA GLU A 297 -3.89 -35.62 12.54
C GLU A 297 -5.42 -35.72 12.70
N ASP A 298 -5.90 -36.77 13.39
CA ASP A 298 -7.32 -37.18 13.39
C ASP A 298 -8.26 -36.03 13.78
N TRP A 299 -7.77 -35.08 14.58
CA TRP A 299 -8.51 -33.89 14.97
C TRP A 299 -8.76 -32.97 13.76
N GLU A 300 -7.78 -32.67 12.89
CA GLU A 300 -7.95 -31.74 11.76
C GLU A 300 -8.89 -32.25 10.64
N VAL A 301 -9.00 -33.57 10.43
CA VAL A 301 -10.01 -34.18 9.54
C VAL A 301 -11.41 -34.06 10.13
N GLN A 302 -11.52 -34.07 11.47
CA GLN A 302 -12.79 -34.16 12.15
C GLN A 302 -13.56 -32.83 12.21
N TYR A 303 -12.93 -31.64 12.15
CA TYR A 303 -13.66 -30.36 12.38
C TYR A 303 -14.04 -29.57 11.11
N GLY A 304 -13.38 -29.80 9.97
CA GLY A 304 -13.68 -29.14 8.68
C GLY A 304 -15.16 -29.21 8.26
N PRO A 305 -15.78 -30.40 8.20
CA PRO A 305 -17.19 -30.56 7.80
C PRO A 305 -18.20 -30.05 8.84
N HIS A 306 -17.75 -29.60 10.02
CA HIS A 306 -18.64 -29.16 11.11
C HIS A 306 -18.78 -27.65 11.23
N ARG A 307 -18.04 -26.84 10.46
CA ARG A 307 -18.12 -25.36 10.56
C ARG A 307 -19.54 -24.83 10.31
N PHE A 308 -20.25 -25.37 9.32
CA PHE A 308 -21.65 -25.01 9.06
C PHE A 308 -22.59 -25.44 10.20
N LYS A 309 -22.35 -26.60 10.81
CA LYS A 309 -23.08 -27.09 12.00
C LYS A 309 -22.84 -26.20 13.21
N ILE A 310 -21.59 -25.77 13.44
CA ILE A 310 -21.22 -24.83 14.52
C ILE A 310 -21.99 -23.52 14.38
N ILE A 311 -22.06 -22.96 13.17
CA ILE A 311 -22.83 -21.75 12.88
C ILE A 311 -24.32 -21.94 13.23
N LYS A 312 -24.92 -23.07 12.82
CA LYS A 312 -26.33 -23.39 13.17
C LYS A 312 -26.54 -23.53 14.67
N ASP A 313 -25.62 -24.18 15.36
CA ASP A 313 -25.71 -24.43 16.80
C ASP A 313 -25.62 -23.12 17.61
N VAL A 314 -24.76 -22.18 17.19
CA VAL A 314 -24.72 -20.83 17.78
C VAL A 314 -25.98 -20.03 17.46
N ALA A 315 -26.52 -20.14 16.24
CA ALA A 315 -27.79 -19.51 15.88
C ALA A 315 -28.94 -20.01 16.76
N LEU A 316 -29.02 -21.33 16.99
CA LEU A 316 -29.99 -21.96 17.89
C LEU A 316 -29.89 -21.41 19.32
N ALA A 317 -28.67 -21.31 19.86
CA ALA A 317 -28.45 -20.75 21.20
C ALA A 317 -28.93 -19.29 21.30
N LEU A 318 -28.64 -18.47 20.29
CA LEU A 318 -29.08 -17.08 20.26
C LEU A 318 -30.59 -16.94 20.07
N THR A 319 -31.23 -17.76 19.23
CA THR A 319 -32.70 -17.81 19.12
C THR A 319 -33.33 -18.11 20.47
N TYR A 320 -32.78 -19.07 21.21
CA TYR A 320 -33.25 -19.38 22.55
C TYR A 320 -33.15 -18.18 23.50
N LEU A 321 -31.98 -17.54 23.57
CA LEU A 321 -31.72 -16.40 24.45
C LEU A 321 -32.57 -15.16 24.11
N HIS A 322 -32.77 -14.89 22.81
CA HIS A 322 -33.44 -13.67 22.34
C HIS A 322 -34.96 -13.82 22.30
N GLU A 323 -35.47 -15.02 21.98
CA GLU A 323 -36.86 -15.20 21.54
C GLU A 323 -37.66 -16.24 22.35
N GLU A 324 -37.00 -17.29 22.85
CA GLU A 324 -37.69 -18.41 23.53
C GLU A 324 -37.63 -18.31 25.06
N TRP A 325 -36.56 -17.75 25.62
CA TRP A 325 -36.43 -17.57 27.06
C TRP A 325 -37.44 -16.55 27.61
N VAL A 326 -37.77 -16.72 28.90
CA VAL A 326 -38.79 -15.92 29.61
C VAL A 326 -38.41 -14.43 29.61
N GLU A 327 -37.14 -14.12 29.82
CA GLU A 327 -36.57 -12.78 29.66
C GLU A 327 -35.70 -12.73 28.40
N VAL A 328 -35.56 -11.56 27.77
CA VAL A 328 -34.65 -11.42 26.63
C VAL A 328 -33.23 -11.31 27.19
N ILE A 329 -32.37 -12.27 26.85
CA ILE A 329 -30.96 -12.27 27.26
C ILE A 329 -30.11 -11.77 26.10
N VAL A 330 -29.44 -10.63 26.27
CA VAL A 330 -28.41 -10.14 25.34
C VAL A 330 -27.05 -10.59 25.85
N HIS A 331 -26.32 -11.38 25.07
CA HIS A 331 -25.06 -12.00 25.46
C HIS A 331 -23.90 -11.00 25.51
N ARG A 332 -23.80 -10.11 24.51
CA ARG A 332 -22.85 -8.99 24.41
C ARG A 332 -21.37 -9.36 24.16
N ASP A 333 -21.06 -10.64 23.93
CA ASP A 333 -19.68 -11.09 23.63
C ASP A 333 -19.66 -12.35 22.77
N ILE A 334 -20.42 -12.32 21.67
CA ILE A 334 -20.41 -13.39 20.67
C ILE A 334 -19.13 -13.32 19.86
N LYS A 335 -18.31 -14.37 19.94
CA LYS A 335 -17.03 -14.52 19.22
C LYS A 335 -16.61 -15.97 19.19
N ALA A 336 -15.74 -16.36 18.25
CA ALA A 336 -15.33 -17.76 18.10
C ALA A 336 -14.67 -18.33 19.37
N SER A 337 -13.90 -17.54 20.13
CA SER A 337 -13.27 -18.02 21.36
C SER A 337 -14.24 -18.31 22.51
N ASN A 338 -15.48 -17.84 22.44
CA ASN A 338 -16.53 -18.11 23.42
C ASN A 338 -17.47 -19.24 22.98
N VAL A 339 -17.18 -19.87 21.84
CA VAL A 339 -17.90 -21.04 21.35
C VAL A 339 -17.13 -22.30 21.74
N LEU A 340 -17.71 -23.08 22.65
CA LEU A 340 -17.15 -24.33 23.12
C LEU A 340 -17.68 -25.48 22.27
N LEU A 341 -16.84 -26.49 22.01
CA LEU A 341 -17.25 -27.71 21.30
C LEU A 341 -17.26 -28.89 22.26
N ASP A 342 -18.33 -29.68 22.25
CA ASP A 342 -18.38 -30.95 22.98
C ASP A 342 -17.80 -32.12 22.15
N SER A 343 -17.79 -33.32 22.74
CA SER A 343 -17.26 -34.54 22.10
C SER A 343 -17.95 -34.90 20.78
N ASP A 344 -19.17 -34.42 20.55
CA ASP A 344 -19.97 -34.67 19.34
C ASP A 344 -19.87 -33.50 18.33
N LEU A 345 -18.93 -32.57 18.56
CA LEU A 345 -18.75 -31.36 17.77
C LEU A 345 -20.04 -30.55 17.66
N ARG A 346 -20.79 -30.48 18.76
CA ARG A 346 -21.89 -29.53 18.94
C ARG A 346 -21.32 -28.26 19.52
N ALA A 347 -21.69 -27.12 18.94
CA ALA A 347 -21.27 -25.84 19.50
C ALA A 347 -22.18 -25.43 20.66
N LYS A 348 -21.58 -24.95 21.74
CA LYS A 348 -22.24 -24.37 22.90
C LYS A 348 -21.69 -22.99 23.13
N LEU A 349 -22.59 -22.01 23.18
CA LEU A 349 -22.24 -20.63 23.48
C LEU A 349 -21.92 -20.51 24.97
N GLY A 350 -20.73 -20.01 25.29
CA GLY A 350 -20.24 -19.82 26.65
C GLY A 350 -19.88 -18.36 26.97
N ASP A 351 -19.40 -18.13 28.19
CA ASP A 351 -19.02 -16.81 28.72
C ASP A 351 -20.13 -15.75 28.75
N PHE A 352 -21.06 -15.92 29.69
CA PHE A 352 -22.15 -14.97 29.96
C PHE A 352 -21.73 -13.83 30.91
N GLY A 353 -20.43 -13.59 31.13
CA GLY A 353 -19.95 -12.58 32.08
C GLY A 353 -20.41 -11.15 31.77
N LEU A 354 -20.68 -10.87 30.49
CA LEU A 354 -21.19 -9.58 30.02
C LEU A 354 -22.71 -9.58 29.77
N ALA A 355 -23.37 -10.73 29.86
CA ALA A 355 -24.77 -10.90 29.50
C ALA A 355 -25.71 -10.08 30.39
N ARG A 356 -26.84 -9.64 29.82
CA ARG A 356 -27.87 -8.87 30.52
C ARG A 356 -29.24 -9.39 30.16
N SER A 357 -30.12 -9.52 31.16
CA SER A 357 -31.54 -9.80 30.93
C SER A 357 -32.33 -8.51 30.88
N SER A 358 -33.33 -8.47 30.00
CA SER A 358 -34.31 -7.39 29.92
C SER A 358 -35.72 -7.97 29.82
N LYS A 359 -36.67 -7.33 30.49
CA LYS A 359 -38.10 -7.65 30.31
C LYS A 359 -38.55 -7.14 28.94
N ARG A 360 -39.34 -7.94 28.22
CA ARG A 360 -39.78 -7.66 26.84
C ARG A 360 -40.49 -6.31 26.63
N THR A 361 -40.91 -5.65 27.70
CA THR A 361 -41.64 -4.37 27.69
C THR A 361 -40.82 -3.15 28.14
N GLN A 362 -39.53 -3.33 28.48
CA GLN A 362 -38.66 -2.23 28.91
C GLN A 362 -37.70 -1.80 27.82
N ASP A 363 -37.56 -0.47 27.65
CA ASP A 363 -36.57 0.10 26.74
C ASP A 363 -35.14 -0.30 27.14
N PRO A 364 -34.26 -0.56 26.17
CA PRO A 364 -32.86 -0.86 26.43
C PRO A 364 -32.19 0.28 27.22
N GLN A 365 -31.77 -0.02 28.45
CA GLN A 365 -31.03 0.93 29.26
C GLN A 365 -29.61 1.14 28.69
N THR A 366 -29.10 2.37 28.77
CA THR A 366 -27.72 2.67 28.40
C THR A 366 -26.77 1.95 29.35
N THR A 367 -25.91 1.10 28.81
CA THR A 367 -24.92 0.33 29.57
C THR A 367 -23.50 0.76 29.19
N HIS A 368 -22.52 0.46 30.05
CA HIS A 368 -21.11 0.61 29.68
C HIS A 368 -20.81 -0.22 28.45
N VAL A 369 -20.13 0.36 27.45
CA VAL A 369 -19.71 -0.35 26.23
C VAL A 369 -18.78 -1.49 26.64
N ALA A 370 -19.15 -2.70 26.26
CA ALA A 370 -18.40 -3.92 26.55
C ALA A 370 -18.59 -4.90 25.40
N GLY A 371 -17.54 -5.66 25.08
CA GLY A 371 -17.49 -6.61 23.98
C GLY A 371 -16.09 -6.65 23.36
N THR A 372 -15.90 -7.55 22.40
CA THR A 372 -14.61 -7.74 21.73
C THR A 372 -14.50 -6.92 20.45
N PHE A 373 -13.40 -6.16 20.29
CA PHE A 373 -13.14 -5.34 19.11
C PHE A 373 -13.22 -6.16 17.82
N GLY A 374 -13.93 -5.65 16.80
CA GLY A 374 -14.26 -6.39 15.58
C GLY A 374 -15.63 -7.08 15.58
N TYR A 375 -16.24 -7.30 16.75
CA TYR A 375 -17.60 -7.86 16.90
C TYR A 375 -18.60 -6.84 17.47
N ILE A 376 -18.14 -5.66 17.89
CA ILE A 376 -18.98 -4.61 18.48
C ILE A 376 -19.82 -3.94 17.38
N ALA A 377 -21.14 -3.97 17.54
CA ALA A 377 -22.06 -3.30 16.64
C ALA A 377 -21.88 -1.76 16.68
N PRO A 378 -22.03 -1.04 15.55
CA PRO A 378 -21.82 0.41 15.49
C PRO A 378 -22.70 1.19 16.47
N GLU A 379 -23.96 0.78 16.63
CA GLU A 379 -24.87 1.43 17.56
C GLU A 379 -24.46 1.20 19.03
N LEU A 380 -23.98 0.00 19.38
CA LEU A 380 -23.48 -0.31 20.72
C LEU A 380 -22.26 0.56 21.07
N ALA A 381 -21.35 0.76 20.11
CA ALA A 381 -20.20 1.65 20.27
C ALA A 381 -20.61 3.12 20.44
N LYS A 382 -21.65 3.56 19.71
CA LYS A 382 -22.09 4.97 19.69
C LYS A 382 -22.94 5.37 20.90
N ASN A 383 -23.83 4.50 21.36
CA ASN A 383 -24.85 4.85 22.34
C ASN A 383 -24.89 3.94 23.58
N GLY A 384 -24.03 2.91 23.66
CA GLY A 384 -23.97 1.98 24.79
C GLY A 384 -25.21 1.10 24.98
N ARG A 385 -26.14 1.08 24.01
CA ARG A 385 -27.38 0.30 24.09
C ARG A 385 -27.17 -1.09 23.51
N ALA A 386 -27.04 -2.07 24.40
CA ALA A 386 -27.03 -3.47 24.03
C ALA A 386 -28.46 -3.95 23.72
N THR A 387 -28.65 -4.58 22.58
CA THR A 387 -29.95 -5.14 22.14
C THR A 387 -29.73 -6.50 21.49
N PRO A 388 -30.77 -7.32 21.28
CA PRO A 388 -30.63 -8.54 20.47
C PRO A 388 -29.97 -8.28 19.11
N SER A 389 -30.26 -7.14 18.48
CA SER A 389 -29.64 -6.76 17.19
C SER A 389 -28.12 -6.55 17.28
N THR A 390 -27.60 -6.15 18.45
CA THR A 390 -26.14 -6.04 18.67
C THR A 390 -25.45 -7.41 18.72
N ASP A 391 -26.12 -8.43 19.28
CA ASP A 391 -25.65 -9.82 19.23
C ASP A 391 -25.74 -10.38 17.80
N VAL A 392 -26.77 -10.01 17.03
CA VAL A 392 -26.90 -10.39 15.61
C VAL A 392 -25.73 -9.86 14.78
N TYR A 393 -25.27 -8.63 15.03
CA TYR A 393 -24.07 -8.09 14.38
C TYR A 393 -22.82 -8.93 14.71
N ALA A 394 -22.60 -9.21 15.99
CA ALA A 394 -21.47 -10.01 16.47
C ALA A 394 -21.52 -11.44 15.90
N TYR A 395 -22.72 -12.02 15.79
CA TYR A 395 -22.96 -13.29 15.11
C TYR A 395 -22.61 -13.24 13.61
N GLY A 396 -22.92 -12.13 12.93
CA GLY A 396 -22.51 -11.91 11.54
C GLY A 396 -20.99 -11.91 11.38
N ALA A 397 -20.27 -11.16 12.23
CA ALA A 397 -18.81 -11.16 12.25
C ALA A 397 -18.21 -12.55 12.55
N PHE A 398 -18.82 -13.29 13.48
CA PHE A 398 -18.47 -14.68 13.80
C PHE A 398 -18.66 -15.62 12.60
N CYS A 399 -19.76 -15.51 11.85
CA CYS A 399 -19.99 -16.31 10.65
C CYS A 399 -18.89 -16.09 9.61
N LEU A 400 -18.52 -14.83 9.38
CA LEU A 400 -17.45 -14.48 8.44
C LEU A 400 -16.10 -15.01 8.93
N GLU A 401 -15.79 -14.90 10.23
CA GLU A 401 -14.55 -15.44 10.81
C GLU A 401 -14.43 -16.96 10.57
N VAL A 402 -15.51 -17.70 10.82
CA VAL A 402 -15.53 -19.17 10.69
C VAL A 402 -15.33 -19.62 9.23
N VAL A 403 -15.96 -18.93 8.27
CA VAL A 403 -15.87 -19.30 6.85
C VAL A 403 -14.59 -18.81 6.19
N CYS A 404 -14.13 -17.61 6.54
CA CYS A 404 -12.90 -17.04 5.98
C CYS A 404 -11.64 -17.56 6.66
N GLY A 405 -11.75 -18.18 7.84
CA GLY A 405 -10.59 -18.64 8.62
C GLY A 405 -9.67 -17.49 9.06
N ARG A 406 -10.21 -16.27 9.13
CA ARG A 406 -9.49 -15.01 9.38
C ARG A 406 -10.12 -14.29 10.56
N ARG A 407 -9.31 -13.70 11.45
CA ARG A 407 -9.82 -12.93 12.60
C ARG A 407 -10.52 -11.65 12.13
N PRO A 408 -11.56 -11.16 12.86
CA PRO A 408 -12.25 -9.93 12.48
C PRO A 408 -11.37 -8.67 12.44
N VAL A 409 -10.28 -8.65 13.23
CA VAL A 409 -9.26 -7.62 13.25
C VAL A 409 -7.88 -8.29 13.37
N GLU A 410 -6.91 -7.87 12.55
CA GLU A 410 -5.55 -8.42 12.50
C GLU A 410 -4.52 -7.39 12.99
N SER A 411 -3.93 -7.58 14.18
CA SER A 411 -3.06 -6.59 14.85
C SER A 411 -1.64 -6.40 14.25
N ARG A 412 -1.37 -6.79 13.00
CA ARG A 412 0.01 -6.80 12.45
C ARG A 412 0.18 -6.39 10.99
N VAL A 413 -0.61 -5.47 10.44
CA VAL A 413 -0.29 -4.79 9.17
C VAL A 413 -0.68 -3.31 9.26
N SER A 414 0.03 -2.45 8.53
CA SER A 414 -0.07 -0.99 8.46
C SER A 414 -1.45 -0.47 7.96
N PRO A 415 -1.67 0.85 7.76
CA PRO A 415 -2.85 1.65 8.19
C PRO A 415 -4.21 1.33 7.53
N GLU A 416 -4.31 0.25 6.76
CA GLU A 416 -5.51 -0.30 6.15
C GLU A 416 -5.94 -1.58 6.89
N GLU A 417 -6.20 -1.49 8.20
CA GLU A 417 -6.89 -2.56 8.93
C GLU A 417 -8.33 -2.67 8.40
N VAL A 418 -8.53 -3.26 7.21
CA VAL A 418 -9.88 -3.52 6.69
C VAL A 418 -10.50 -4.57 7.60
N ALA A 419 -11.48 -4.16 8.42
CA ALA A 419 -12.26 -5.09 9.24
C ALA A 419 -12.79 -6.23 8.36
N LEU A 420 -12.84 -7.46 8.88
CA LEU A 420 -13.25 -8.63 8.10
C LEU A 420 -14.60 -8.43 7.39
N VAL A 421 -15.55 -7.78 8.06
CA VAL A 421 -16.86 -7.41 7.49
C VAL A 421 -16.70 -6.50 6.27
N ASP A 422 -15.89 -5.44 6.37
CA ASP A 422 -15.63 -4.49 5.28
C ASP A 422 -14.94 -5.18 4.09
N TRP A 423 -14.01 -6.09 4.37
CA TRP A 423 -13.28 -6.82 3.34
C TRP A 423 -14.19 -7.79 2.57
N VAL A 424 -15.02 -8.57 3.28
CA VAL A 424 -15.98 -9.47 2.64
C VAL A 424 -17.02 -8.68 1.85
N TYR A 425 -17.47 -7.53 2.36
CA TYR A 425 -18.38 -6.63 1.66
C TYR A 425 -17.78 -6.09 0.35
N GLN A 426 -16.50 -5.70 0.34
CA GLN A 426 -15.82 -5.28 -0.88
C GLN A 426 -15.73 -6.42 -1.91
N ARG A 427 -15.39 -7.64 -1.47
CA ARG A 427 -15.33 -8.81 -2.36
C ARG A 427 -16.69 -9.22 -2.88
N TRP A 428 -17.75 -9.02 -2.11
CA TRP A 428 -19.13 -9.13 -2.57
C TRP A 428 -19.43 -8.17 -3.72
N ARG A 429 -19.10 -6.88 -3.55
CA ARG A 429 -19.31 -5.85 -4.58
C ARG A 429 -18.57 -6.14 -5.89
N GLU A 430 -17.43 -6.80 -5.82
CA GLU A 430 -16.66 -7.22 -6.98
C GLU A 430 -17.20 -8.51 -7.65
N GLY A 431 -18.25 -9.12 -7.12
CA GLY A 431 -18.75 -10.43 -7.58
C GLY A 431 -17.84 -11.60 -7.22
N LYS A 432 -16.93 -11.42 -6.25
CA LYS A 432 -15.88 -12.37 -5.87
C LYS A 432 -16.02 -12.87 -4.43
N ILE A 433 -17.24 -12.91 -3.89
CA ILE A 433 -17.48 -13.29 -2.48
C ILE A 433 -16.87 -14.64 -2.11
N LEU A 434 -16.95 -15.64 -3.00
CA LEU A 434 -16.40 -16.98 -2.78
C LEU A 434 -14.87 -17.02 -2.68
N SER A 435 -14.17 -15.99 -3.19
CA SER A 435 -12.71 -15.88 -3.02
C SER A 435 -12.28 -15.63 -1.57
N THR A 436 -13.23 -15.30 -0.69
CA THR A 436 -12.97 -15.05 0.75
C THR A 436 -13.02 -16.33 1.59
N VAL A 437 -13.46 -17.46 1.03
CA VAL A 437 -13.56 -18.74 1.75
C VAL A 437 -12.16 -19.26 2.07
N ASP A 438 -11.98 -19.75 3.30
CA ASP A 438 -10.75 -20.40 3.74
C ASP A 438 -10.36 -21.51 2.75
N PRO A 439 -9.16 -21.47 2.12
CA PRO A 439 -8.72 -22.51 1.21
C PRO A 439 -8.72 -23.92 1.83
N LYS A 440 -8.60 -24.01 3.16
CA LYS A 440 -8.68 -25.27 3.90
C LYS A 440 -10.11 -25.82 4.00
N LEU A 441 -11.13 -24.98 3.81
CA LEU A 441 -12.55 -25.35 3.82
C LEU A 441 -13.05 -25.82 2.43
N ASN A 442 -12.29 -25.55 1.37
CA ASN A 442 -12.66 -25.72 -0.04
C ASN A 442 -12.81 -27.20 -0.50
N LYS A 443 -12.72 -28.17 0.42
CA LYS A 443 -12.94 -29.60 0.16
C LYS A 443 -14.17 -30.18 0.87
N ASP A 444 -14.70 -29.51 1.89
CA ASP A 444 -15.64 -30.12 2.84
C ASP A 444 -16.99 -29.39 2.96
N ILE A 445 -17.06 -28.08 2.65
CA ILE A 445 -18.33 -27.33 2.62
C ILE A 445 -18.90 -27.29 1.20
N LYS A 446 -20.21 -27.42 1.06
CA LYS A 446 -20.87 -27.18 -0.23
C LYS A 446 -20.73 -25.71 -0.60
N ILE A 447 -20.47 -25.41 -1.88
CA ILE A 447 -20.28 -24.03 -2.36
C ILE A 447 -21.53 -23.20 -2.01
N GLU A 448 -22.71 -23.80 -2.12
CA GLU A 448 -23.99 -23.16 -1.79
C GLU A 448 -24.10 -22.79 -0.30
N GLU A 449 -23.59 -23.64 0.59
CA GLU A 449 -23.58 -23.37 2.04
C GLU A 449 -22.59 -22.26 2.39
N ALA A 450 -21.39 -22.28 1.79
CA ALA A 450 -20.40 -21.22 1.97
C ALA A 450 -20.92 -19.86 1.48
N GLU A 451 -21.52 -19.85 0.29
CA GLU A 451 -22.12 -18.65 -0.29
C GLU A 451 -23.27 -18.11 0.59
N LEU A 452 -24.16 -18.98 1.04
CA LEU A 452 -25.26 -18.63 1.94
C LEU A 452 -24.75 -18.00 3.25
N VAL A 453 -23.76 -18.62 3.89
CA VAL A 453 -23.23 -18.12 5.17
C VAL A 453 -22.56 -16.77 5.01
N LEU A 454 -21.78 -16.57 3.94
CA LEU A 454 -21.12 -15.29 3.72
C LEU A 454 -22.14 -14.17 3.47
N LYS A 455 -23.17 -14.44 2.66
CA LYS A 455 -24.31 -13.51 2.46
C LYS A 455 -25.02 -13.20 3.78
N LEU A 456 -25.36 -14.25 4.51
CA LEU A 456 -26.04 -14.13 5.80
C LEU A 456 -25.18 -13.38 6.83
N GLY A 457 -23.86 -13.59 6.81
CA GLY A 457 -22.89 -12.88 7.64
C GLY A 457 -22.89 -11.37 7.36
N LEU A 458 -22.92 -10.96 6.09
CA LEU A 458 -23.06 -9.54 5.68
C LEU A 458 -24.40 -8.93 6.10
N LEU A 459 -25.50 -9.67 5.94
CA LEU A 459 -26.83 -9.20 6.35
C LEU A 459 -26.95 -9.06 7.88
N CYS A 460 -26.39 -10.00 8.63
CA CYS A 460 -26.36 -9.94 10.10
C CYS A 460 -25.44 -8.82 10.61
N SER A 461 -24.31 -8.57 9.93
CA SER A 461 -23.36 -7.50 10.27
C SER A 461 -23.68 -6.16 9.61
N HIS A 462 -24.91 -5.96 9.13
CA HIS A 462 -25.31 -4.71 8.49
C HIS A 462 -25.21 -3.52 9.48
N PRO A 463 -24.72 -2.32 9.09
CA PRO A 463 -24.58 -1.18 10.02
C PRO A 463 -25.89 -0.71 10.67
N MET A 464 -27.00 -0.78 9.96
CA MET A 464 -28.34 -0.44 10.47
C MET A 464 -28.98 -1.65 11.17
N ALA A 465 -29.21 -1.53 12.47
CA ALA A 465 -29.82 -2.57 13.32
C ALA A 465 -31.21 -3.03 12.85
N GLU A 466 -31.97 -2.16 12.17
CA GLU A 466 -33.33 -2.42 11.67
C GLU A 466 -33.38 -3.37 10.46
N ILE A 467 -32.27 -3.47 9.72
CA ILE A 467 -32.16 -4.33 8.53
C ILE A 467 -31.76 -5.76 8.92
N ARG A 468 -31.14 -5.91 10.09
CA ARG A 468 -30.66 -7.22 10.56
C ARG A 468 -31.85 -8.14 10.88
N PRO A 469 -31.81 -9.42 10.45
CA PRO A 469 -32.86 -10.37 10.73
C PRO A 469 -32.90 -10.75 12.21
N ARG A 470 -34.05 -11.25 12.66
CA ARG A 470 -34.16 -11.96 13.95
C ARG A 470 -33.42 -13.30 13.87
N MET A 471 -32.98 -13.83 15.01
CA MET A 471 -32.21 -15.08 15.03
C MET A 471 -33.05 -16.28 14.60
N SER A 472 -34.35 -16.30 14.88
CA SER A 472 -35.28 -17.29 14.30
C SER A 472 -35.29 -17.26 12.76
N GLN A 473 -35.24 -16.08 12.17
CA GLN A 473 -35.19 -15.90 10.71
C GLN A 473 -33.83 -16.35 10.14
N VAL A 474 -32.73 -16.01 10.81
CA VAL A 474 -31.37 -16.51 10.49
C VAL A 474 -31.35 -18.04 10.48
N LEU A 475 -31.98 -18.67 11.46
CA LEU A 475 -32.05 -20.12 11.57
C LEU A 475 -32.87 -20.76 10.43
N GLN A 476 -33.97 -20.13 10.00
CA GLN A 476 -34.74 -20.58 8.84
C GLN A 476 -33.90 -20.57 7.56
N TYR A 477 -33.10 -19.52 7.34
CA TYR A 477 -32.19 -19.45 6.20
C TYR A 477 -31.16 -20.58 6.24
N LEU A 478 -30.53 -20.82 7.39
CA LEU A 478 -29.54 -21.88 7.55
C LEU A 478 -30.10 -23.30 7.43
N LYS A 479 -31.38 -23.50 7.76
CA LYS A 479 -32.09 -24.78 7.58
C LYS A 479 -32.54 -25.01 6.14
N GLY A 480 -32.58 -23.95 5.32
CA GLY A 480 -33.15 -23.99 3.98
C GLY A 480 -34.68 -23.89 3.98
N ASP A 481 -35.29 -23.52 5.11
CA ASP A 481 -36.74 -23.35 5.27
C ASP A 481 -37.22 -22.03 4.66
N ALA A 482 -36.30 -21.08 4.42
CA ALA A 482 -36.55 -19.81 3.75
C ALA A 482 -35.32 -19.39 2.92
N SER A 483 -35.55 -18.61 1.87
CA SER A 483 -34.49 -17.98 1.08
C SER A 483 -34.14 -16.60 1.62
N LEU A 484 -32.90 -16.14 1.41
CA LEU A 484 -32.54 -14.74 1.67
C LEU A 484 -33.47 -13.79 0.89
N PRO A 485 -33.76 -12.57 1.40
CA PRO A 485 -34.68 -11.64 0.76
C PRO A 485 -34.31 -11.36 -0.71
N GLU A 486 -35.29 -11.29 -1.62
CA GLU A 486 -35.02 -11.01 -3.04
C GLU A 486 -34.33 -9.65 -3.28
N ASN A 487 -34.56 -8.69 -2.38
CA ASN A 487 -33.90 -7.39 -2.37
C ASN A 487 -32.59 -7.38 -1.56
N PHE A 488 -31.97 -8.53 -1.30
CA PHE A 488 -30.74 -8.65 -0.51
C PHE A 488 -29.65 -7.70 -1.00
N ASP A 489 -29.43 -7.64 -2.31
CA ASP A 489 -28.47 -6.73 -2.94
C ASP A 489 -28.83 -5.27 -2.66
N PHE A 490 -30.09 -4.88 -2.75
CA PHE A 490 -30.53 -3.52 -2.43
C PHE A 490 -30.40 -3.20 -0.93
N HIS A 491 -30.65 -4.14 -0.03
CA HIS A 491 -30.54 -3.91 1.42
C HIS A 491 -29.09 -3.85 1.90
N VAL A 492 -28.19 -4.58 1.25
CA VAL A 492 -26.76 -4.62 1.58
C VAL A 492 -25.97 -3.53 0.82
N LEU A 493 -26.38 -3.18 -0.40
CA LEU A 493 -25.72 -2.18 -1.27
C LEU A 493 -26.43 -0.80 -1.29
N GLY A 494 -27.67 -0.67 -0.82
CA GLY A 494 -28.55 0.50 -1.00
C GLY A 494 -28.22 1.74 -0.19
N GLN A 495 -26.95 1.97 0.11
CA GLN A 495 -26.48 3.14 0.85
C GLN A 495 -26.59 4.46 0.07
N ASP A 496 -26.87 4.43 -1.23
CA ASP A 496 -26.84 5.64 -2.05
C ASP A 496 -28.15 6.45 -2.08
N GLN A 497 -29.26 5.99 -1.47
CA GLN A 497 -30.53 6.74 -1.55
C GLN A 497 -30.79 7.74 -0.41
N LYS A 498 -29.95 7.80 0.63
CA LYS A 498 -30.06 8.82 1.71
C LYS A 498 -28.87 9.77 1.84
N GLY A 499 -27.91 9.74 0.92
CA GLY A 499 -26.78 10.68 0.91
C GLY A 499 -25.77 10.49 2.04
N GLU A 500 -25.82 9.38 2.78
CA GLU A 500 -24.77 9.00 3.74
C GLU A 500 -23.84 7.99 3.09
N SER A 501 -22.68 8.46 2.62
CA SER A 501 -21.57 7.62 2.13
C SER A 501 -21.22 6.54 3.16
N TYR A 502 -21.00 5.29 2.70
CA TYR A 502 -20.45 4.19 3.50
C TYR A 502 -19.25 4.70 4.30
N LYS A 503 -19.44 4.88 5.61
CA LYS A 503 -18.33 5.08 6.53
C LYS A 503 -17.92 3.71 7.05
N PRO A 504 -16.68 3.25 6.79
CA PRO A 504 -16.13 2.06 7.42
C PRO A 504 -16.43 2.06 8.91
N ALA A 505 -16.77 0.91 9.48
CA ALA A 505 -17.11 0.79 10.90
C ALA A 505 -16.01 1.41 11.81
N ILE A 506 -14.77 1.41 11.31
CA ILE A 506 -13.56 1.96 11.93
C ILE A 506 -13.55 3.50 12.03
N LEU A 507 -14.17 4.21 11.09
CA LEU A 507 -14.21 5.68 11.07
C LEU A 507 -15.27 6.28 12.02
N SER A 508 -15.98 5.43 12.78
CA SER A 508 -17.00 5.86 13.76
C SER A 508 -16.49 5.93 15.21
N TYR A 509 -15.25 5.51 15.48
CA TYR A 509 -14.69 5.48 16.82
C TYR A 509 -14.16 6.86 17.25
N SER A 510 -14.98 7.62 17.99
CA SER A 510 -14.50 8.71 18.85
C SER A 510 -14.67 8.28 20.31
N THR A 511 -13.55 8.18 21.01
CA THR A 511 -13.43 7.59 22.35
C THR A 511 -14.19 8.35 23.43
N PRO A 512 -14.93 7.62 24.29
CA PRO A 512 -14.68 7.69 25.73
C PRO A 512 -14.50 6.29 26.34
N SER A 513 -13.53 6.18 27.27
CA SER A 513 -13.23 5.06 28.17
C SER A 513 -13.90 3.71 27.85
N ILE A 514 -13.35 2.96 26.90
CA ILE A 514 -13.83 1.64 26.50
C ILE A 514 -13.06 0.57 27.30
N THR A 515 -13.78 -0.37 27.91
CA THR A 515 -13.17 -1.57 28.52
C THR A 515 -13.14 -2.66 27.47
N PHE A 516 -11.94 -2.94 26.93
CA PHE A 516 -11.73 -4.04 25.99
C PHE A 516 -11.40 -5.33 26.73
N THR A 517 -12.04 -6.43 26.38
CA THR A 517 -11.57 -7.77 26.74
C THR A 517 -10.56 -8.23 25.69
N GLU A 518 -9.26 -8.20 25.99
CA GLU A 518 -8.27 -8.82 25.11
C GLU A 518 -8.45 -10.33 25.08
N SER A 519 -8.26 -10.96 23.91
CA SER A 519 -8.29 -12.41 23.80
C SER A 519 -7.09 -12.99 24.55
N PHE A 520 -7.30 -13.48 25.77
CA PHE A 520 -6.30 -14.23 26.51
C PHE A 520 -5.85 -15.43 25.65
N LYS A 521 -4.54 -15.54 25.41
CA LYS A 521 -3.92 -16.82 25.03
C LYS A 521 -4.06 -17.76 26.23
N SER A 522 -5.11 -18.57 26.24
CA SER A 522 -5.15 -19.77 27.06
C SER A 522 -4.15 -20.77 26.48
N VAL A 523 -2.93 -20.79 27.02
CA VAL A 523 -2.11 -22.01 26.98
C VAL A 523 -2.81 -22.96 27.94
N GLY A 524 -3.39 -24.02 27.38
CA GLY A 524 -4.16 -25.02 28.12
C GLY A 524 -3.39 -25.58 29.31
N ARG A 525 -4.13 -25.94 30.35
CA ARG A 525 -3.72 -26.99 31.27
C ARG A 525 -4.46 -28.26 30.89
#